data_AF-A0A933IWD5-F1
#
_entry.id   AF-A0A933IWD5-F1
#
_cell.length_a   1.000
_cell.length_b   1.000
_cell.length_c   1.000
_cell.angle_alpha   90.00
_cell.angle_beta   90.00
_cell.angle_gamma   90.00
#
_symmetry.space_group_name_H-M   'P 1'
#
loop_
_entity.id
_entity.type
_entity.pdbx_description
1 polymer ?
#
loop_
_entity_poly.entity_id
_entity_poly.type
_entity_poly.pdbx_seq_one_letter_code
_entity_poly.pdbx_strand_id
1 'polypeptide(L)'
;MAYLSAIAPEEIIALTNEERAAAGLSALTANQLLTQAAIAKGKAILESQTFKHNIDDKKFSSWIRDAGYNYSYAGENLAIDFTTGQSIIEAWKNSPLHKKNLLSPYYKEIGVSAIQGKFQGQSTTIVVQIFGSPAVGSAQPLSLNSGLDYINSNINFSENNLAGYRLAGAEDLLTHSILNQELTLADDNKLILPSENNITAEVNNFIIQPKFLAAANNFLIIFTSLTLIYLLIFLYYYYFFKINRLASV
;
A
#
# COMPACT_ATOMS: atom_id res chain seq x y z
N MET A 1 25.15 -10.66 -6.22
CA MET A 1 24.01 -9.84 -6.66
C MET A 1 22.80 -10.25 -5.83
N ALA A 2 22.42 -9.47 -4.83
CA ALA A 2 21.23 -9.78 -4.03
C ALA A 2 19.98 -9.36 -4.83
N TYR A 3 19.09 -10.31 -5.09
CA TYR A 3 17.72 -9.99 -5.54
C TYR A 3 17.06 -9.23 -4.39
N LEU A 4 16.96 -7.90 -4.49
CA LEU A 4 15.94 -7.17 -3.75
C LEU A 4 14.60 -7.71 -4.28
N SER A 5 13.95 -8.61 -3.53
CA SER A 5 12.61 -9.03 -3.89
C SER A 5 11.72 -7.78 -3.81
N ALA A 6 11.18 -7.36 -4.96
CA ALA A 6 10.17 -6.32 -4.97
C ALA A 6 9.01 -6.74 -4.04
N ILE A 7 8.48 -5.79 -3.26
CA ILE A 7 7.30 -6.04 -2.43
C ILE A 7 6.16 -6.46 -3.36
N ALA A 8 5.71 -7.71 -3.24
CA ALA A 8 4.63 -8.24 -4.06
C ALA A 8 3.27 -7.94 -3.41
N PRO A 9 2.28 -7.40 -4.14
CA PRO A 9 0.93 -7.18 -3.60
C PRO A 9 0.30 -8.45 -2.99
N GLU A 10 0.52 -9.61 -3.61
CA GLU A 10 0.02 -10.91 -3.16
C GLU A 10 0.63 -11.33 -1.82
N GLU A 11 1.90 -11.00 -1.59
CA GLU A 11 2.58 -11.24 -0.31
C GLU A 11 1.93 -10.40 0.80
N ILE A 12 1.64 -9.12 0.56
CA ILE A 12 0.96 -8.25 1.53
C ILE A 12 -0.44 -8.79 1.88
N ILE A 13 -1.19 -9.30 0.89
CA ILE A 13 -2.50 -9.91 1.11
C ILE A 13 -2.36 -11.17 1.96
N ALA A 14 -1.41 -12.05 1.64
CA ALA A 14 -1.15 -13.28 2.39
C ALA A 14 -0.80 -12.97 3.86
N LEU A 15 0.17 -12.09 4.10
CA LEU A 15 0.58 -11.69 5.45
C LEU A 15 -0.55 -11.00 6.22
N THR A 16 -1.39 -10.19 5.54
CA THR A 16 -2.58 -9.60 6.17
C THR A 16 -3.55 -10.69 6.62
N ASN A 17 -3.76 -11.72 5.81
CA ASN A 17 -4.63 -12.84 6.15
C ASN A 17 -4.04 -13.73 7.25
N GLU A 18 -2.71 -13.85 7.36
CA GLU A 18 -2.05 -14.50 8.50
C GLU A 18 -2.35 -13.76 9.82
N GLU A 19 -2.25 -12.43 9.83
CA GLU A 19 -2.58 -11.62 11.01
C GLU A 19 -4.06 -11.74 11.40
N ARG A 20 -4.94 -11.81 10.41
CA ARG A 20 -6.38 -12.02 10.63
C ARG A 20 -6.67 -13.41 11.17
N ALA A 21 -6.03 -14.45 10.64
CA ALA A 21 -6.15 -15.81 11.14
C ALA A 21 -5.67 -15.92 12.59
N ALA A 22 -4.53 -15.29 12.93
CA ALA A 22 -4.03 -15.22 14.29
C ALA A 22 -4.99 -14.51 15.27
N ALA A 23 -5.83 -13.60 14.76
CA ALA A 23 -6.87 -12.92 15.51
C ALA A 23 -8.25 -13.63 15.46
N GLY A 24 -8.35 -14.83 14.85
CA GLY A 24 -9.61 -15.56 14.72
C GLY A 24 -10.60 -14.96 13.73
N LEU A 25 -10.14 -14.12 12.79
CA LEU A 25 -10.96 -13.47 11.78
C LEU A 25 -10.90 -14.21 10.44
N SER A 26 -11.99 -14.12 9.66
CA SER A 26 -12.01 -14.65 8.30
C SER A 26 -11.00 -13.95 7.40
N ALA A 27 -10.36 -14.71 6.53
CA ALA A 27 -9.50 -14.20 5.47
C ALA A 27 -10.29 -13.28 4.52
N LEU A 28 -9.61 -12.25 4.02
CA LEU A 28 -10.11 -11.35 2.99
C LEU A 28 -9.85 -11.94 1.61
N THR A 29 -10.83 -11.80 0.72
CA THR A 29 -10.72 -12.20 -0.68
C THR A 29 -10.09 -11.08 -1.51
N ALA A 30 -9.10 -11.40 -2.34
CA ALA A 30 -8.53 -10.43 -3.27
C ALA A 30 -9.59 -9.97 -4.29
N ASN A 31 -9.74 -8.65 -4.47
CA ASN A 31 -10.70 -8.07 -5.39
C ASN A 31 -9.99 -7.13 -6.38
N GLN A 32 -10.23 -7.35 -7.68
CA GLN A 32 -9.54 -6.62 -8.74
C GLN A 32 -9.92 -5.14 -8.80
N LEU A 33 -11.16 -4.76 -8.50
CA LEU A 33 -11.58 -3.35 -8.50
C LEU A 33 -10.89 -2.58 -7.36
N LEU A 34 -10.78 -3.20 -6.17
CA LEU A 34 -10.00 -2.63 -5.07
C LEU A 34 -8.51 -2.52 -5.42
N THR A 35 -7.95 -3.50 -6.14
CA THR A 35 -6.56 -3.42 -6.64
C THR A 35 -6.39 -2.27 -7.64
N GLN A 36 -7.35 -2.07 -8.55
CA GLN A 36 -7.34 -0.94 -9.48
C GLN A 36 -7.39 0.40 -8.74
N ALA A 37 -8.25 0.53 -7.73
CA ALA A 37 -8.31 1.69 -6.86
C ALA A 37 -6.97 1.94 -6.16
N ALA A 38 -6.33 0.88 -5.63
CA ALA A 38 -5.03 0.97 -4.97
C ALA A 38 -3.93 1.43 -5.94
N ILE A 39 -3.91 0.90 -7.17
CA ILE A 39 -2.96 1.30 -8.21
C ILE A 39 -3.14 2.77 -8.58
N ALA A 40 -4.38 3.20 -8.83
CA ALA A 40 -4.69 4.59 -9.18
C ALA A 40 -4.24 5.55 -8.08
N LYS A 41 -4.51 5.19 -6.82
CA LYS A 41 -4.05 5.95 -5.65
C LYS A 41 -2.52 6.02 -5.57
N GLY A 42 -1.82 4.89 -5.73
CA GLY A 42 -0.36 4.84 -5.67
C GLY A 42 0.31 5.69 -6.76
N LYS A 43 -0.22 5.67 -7.98
CA LYS A 43 0.22 6.56 -9.07
C LYS A 43 0.01 8.03 -8.71
N ALA A 44 -1.18 8.38 -8.21
CA ALA A 44 -1.49 9.75 -7.82
C ALA A 44 -0.58 10.28 -6.69
N ILE A 45 -0.19 9.43 -5.73
CA ILE A 45 0.79 9.78 -4.69
C ILE A 45 2.14 10.16 -5.31
N LEU A 46 2.61 9.38 -6.28
CA LEU A 46 3.87 9.65 -6.98
C LEU A 46 3.76 10.86 -7.90
N GLU A 47 2.65 11.07 -8.61
CA GLU A 47 2.46 12.21 -9.51
C GLU A 47 2.37 13.52 -8.72
N SER A 48 1.58 13.55 -7.66
CA SER A 48 1.37 14.73 -6.80
C SER A 48 2.48 14.96 -5.79
N GLN A 49 3.41 14.01 -5.64
CA GLN A 49 4.43 14.01 -4.59
C GLN A 49 3.83 14.20 -3.17
N THR A 50 2.59 13.74 -2.98
CA THR A 50 1.82 13.90 -1.75
C THR A 50 1.42 12.53 -1.19
N PHE A 51 2.06 12.14 -0.10
CA PHE A 51 1.75 10.90 0.62
C PHE A 51 0.67 11.17 1.67
N LYS A 52 -0.61 11.12 1.26
CA LYS A 52 -1.79 11.39 2.11
C LYS A 52 -2.99 10.50 1.73
N HIS A 53 -3.88 10.24 2.69
CA HIS A 53 -5.15 9.54 2.44
C HIS A 53 -6.06 10.31 1.47
N ASN A 54 -6.11 11.63 1.63
CA ASN A 54 -6.78 12.54 0.70
C ASN A 54 -5.72 13.28 -0.12
N ILE A 55 -5.88 13.33 -1.44
CA ILE A 55 -4.99 14.07 -2.35
C ILE A 55 -5.82 15.22 -2.90
N ASP A 56 -5.40 16.44 -2.59
CA ASP A 56 -6.18 17.66 -2.83
C ASP A 56 -7.62 17.48 -2.28
N ASP A 57 -8.64 17.77 -3.07
CA ASP A 57 -10.05 17.60 -2.68
C ASP A 57 -10.56 16.14 -2.84
N LYS A 58 -9.73 15.23 -3.38
CA LYS A 58 -10.13 13.85 -3.65
C LYS A 58 -9.97 12.97 -2.42
N LYS A 59 -11.12 12.64 -1.82
CA LYS A 59 -11.23 11.69 -0.70
C LYS A 59 -10.78 10.29 -1.10
N PHE A 60 -10.19 9.53 -0.16
CA PHE A 60 -9.74 8.14 -0.41
C PHE A 60 -10.87 7.25 -0.99
N SER A 61 -12.08 7.40 -0.47
CA SER A 61 -13.28 6.67 -0.90
C SER A 61 -13.63 6.86 -2.37
N SER A 62 -13.24 7.99 -2.96
CA SER A 62 -13.51 8.27 -4.36
C SER A 62 -12.72 7.34 -5.27
N TRP A 63 -11.49 6.94 -4.92
CA TRP A 63 -10.73 5.97 -5.71
C TRP A 63 -11.42 4.61 -5.82
N ILE A 64 -12.07 4.18 -4.74
CA ILE A 64 -12.83 2.93 -4.68
C ILE A 64 -14.07 3.01 -5.59
N ARG A 65 -14.82 4.12 -5.50
CA ARG A 65 -16.00 4.36 -6.33
C ARG A 65 -15.64 4.52 -7.81
N ASP A 66 -14.56 5.22 -8.11
CA ASP A 66 -14.10 5.45 -9.49
C ASP A 66 -13.64 4.14 -10.16
N ALA A 67 -13.13 3.19 -9.37
CA ALA A 67 -12.86 1.82 -9.83
C ALA A 67 -14.14 0.97 -10.00
N GLY A 68 -15.33 1.53 -9.74
CA GLY A 68 -16.60 0.83 -9.87
C GLY A 68 -16.94 -0.10 -8.71
N TYR A 69 -16.17 -0.08 -7.62
CA TYR A 69 -16.45 -0.92 -6.45
C TYR A 69 -17.49 -0.25 -5.55
N ASN A 70 -18.68 -0.84 -5.45
CA ASN A 70 -19.75 -0.35 -4.59
C ASN A 70 -19.64 -0.97 -3.20
N TYR A 71 -19.48 -0.15 -2.17
CA TYR A 71 -19.12 -0.60 -0.83
C TYR A 71 -20.08 -0.10 0.25
N SER A 72 -20.28 -0.93 1.29
CA SER A 72 -20.93 -0.55 2.55
C SER A 72 -19.92 -0.15 3.63
N TYR A 73 -18.69 -0.66 3.54
CA TYR A 73 -17.60 -0.37 4.46
C TYR A 73 -16.27 -0.41 3.70
N ALA A 74 -15.37 0.54 3.98
CA ALA A 74 -14.08 0.63 3.31
C ALA A 74 -13.01 1.27 4.20
N GLY A 75 -11.75 0.94 3.94
CA GLY A 75 -10.60 1.52 4.64
C GLY A 75 -9.32 1.43 3.82
N GLU A 76 -8.30 2.15 4.26
CA GLU A 76 -7.01 2.27 3.57
C GLU A 76 -5.85 2.19 4.57
N ASN A 77 -4.80 1.47 4.21
CA ASN A 77 -3.48 1.58 4.81
C ASN A 77 -2.47 2.01 3.74
N LEU A 78 -1.54 2.88 4.12
CA LEU A 78 -0.47 3.37 3.26
C LEU A 78 0.90 3.05 3.87
N ALA A 79 1.89 2.73 3.04
CA ALA A 79 3.28 2.58 3.44
C ALA A 79 4.24 3.11 2.36
N ILE A 80 5.38 3.64 2.79
CA ILE A 80 6.45 4.20 1.94
C ILE A 80 7.82 3.90 2.56
N ASP A 81 8.84 3.73 1.72
CA ASP A 81 10.24 3.50 2.09
C ASP A 81 10.55 2.15 2.77
N PHE A 82 9.66 1.17 2.62
CA PHE A 82 9.87 -0.21 3.07
C PHE A 82 10.58 -1.07 2.02
N THR A 83 11.24 -2.12 2.48
CA THR A 83 11.98 -3.05 1.62
C THR A 83 11.37 -4.46 1.58
N THR A 84 10.47 -4.81 2.50
CA THR A 84 9.83 -6.13 2.57
C THR A 84 8.37 -6.02 3.01
N GLY A 85 7.53 -6.98 2.60
CA GLY A 85 6.14 -7.04 3.03
C GLY A 85 5.99 -7.24 4.54
N GLN A 86 6.83 -8.08 5.15
CA GLN A 86 6.79 -8.36 6.59
C GLN A 86 7.03 -7.09 7.41
N SER A 87 8.00 -6.26 7.01
CA SER A 87 8.29 -5.01 7.72
C SER A 87 7.14 -4.00 7.61
N ILE A 88 6.38 -4.00 6.50
CA ILE A 88 5.17 -3.19 6.35
C ILE A 88 4.09 -3.67 7.33
N ILE A 89 3.79 -4.97 7.32
CA ILE A 89 2.75 -5.56 8.17
C ILE A 89 3.07 -5.35 9.65
N GLU A 90 4.32 -5.58 10.06
CA GLU A 90 4.78 -5.32 11.42
C GLU A 90 4.56 -3.85 11.82
N ALA A 91 4.92 -2.92 10.94
CA ALA A 91 4.74 -1.50 11.23
C ALA A 91 3.26 -1.11 11.33
N TRP A 92 2.41 -1.61 10.44
CA TRP A 92 0.96 -1.40 10.54
C TRP A 92 0.36 -2.04 11.81
N LYS A 93 0.80 -3.22 12.23
CA LYS A 93 0.39 -3.83 13.51
C LYS A 93 0.75 -2.97 14.71
N ASN A 94 1.91 -2.32 14.68
CA ASN A 94 2.39 -1.47 15.77
C ASN A 94 1.70 -0.09 15.78
N SER A 95 0.93 0.25 14.75
CA SER A 95 0.15 1.47 14.69
C SER A 95 -1.33 1.21 14.98
N PRO A 96 -1.93 1.79 16.04
CA PRO A 96 -3.31 1.51 16.43
C PRO A 96 -4.36 1.68 15.31
N LEU A 97 -4.22 2.71 14.47
CA LEU A 97 -5.16 2.98 13.38
C LEU A 97 -5.02 1.97 12.23
N HIS A 98 -3.80 1.63 11.82
CA HIS A 98 -3.59 0.65 10.76
C HIS A 98 -3.93 -0.77 11.22
N LYS A 99 -3.60 -1.12 12.47
CA LYS A 99 -4.01 -2.37 13.11
C LYS A 99 -5.53 -2.52 13.13
N LYS A 100 -6.26 -1.44 13.43
CA LYS A 100 -7.72 -1.43 13.37
C LYS A 100 -8.23 -1.81 11.97
N ASN A 101 -7.57 -1.35 10.91
CA ASN A 101 -7.92 -1.77 9.55
C ASN A 101 -7.61 -3.25 9.30
N LEU A 102 -6.38 -3.71 9.61
CA LEU A 102 -5.97 -5.10 9.43
C LEU A 102 -6.95 -6.08 10.09
N LEU A 103 -7.40 -5.75 11.31
CA LEU A 103 -8.20 -6.61 12.17
C LEU A 103 -9.68 -6.23 12.23
N SER A 104 -10.17 -5.40 11.30
CA SER A 104 -11.60 -5.10 11.28
C SER A 104 -12.39 -6.32 10.79
N PRO A 105 -13.39 -6.81 11.54
CA PRO A 105 -14.24 -7.92 11.12
C PRO A 105 -15.22 -7.52 10.00
N TYR A 106 -15.36 -6.20 9.76
CA TYR A 106 -16.32 -5.66 8.82
C TYR A 106 -15.86 -5.70 7.37
N TYR A 107 -14.58 -5.97 7.09
CA TYR A 107 -14.07 -6.13 5.72
C TYR A 107 -14.24 -7.57 5.22
N LYS A 108 -14.50 -7.70 3.91
CA LYS A 108 -14.60 -9.00 3.21
C LYS A 108 -13.57 -9.14 2.09
N GLU A 109 -13.19 -8.02 1.50
CA GLU A 109 -12.33 -7.98 0.32
C GLU A 109 -11.16 -7.01 0.51
N ILE A 110 -10.10 -7.25 -0.26
CA ILE A 110 -8.85 -6.50 -0.21
C ILE A 110 -8.30 -6.30 -1.62
N GLY A 111 -7.72 -5.13 -1.86
CA GLY A 111 -6.89 -4.84 -3.02
C GLY A 111 -5.59 -4.19 -2.57
N VAL A 112 -4.47 -4.54 -3.21
CA VAL A 112 -3.16 -4.02 -2.85
C VAL A 112 -2.41 -3.59 -4.11
N SER A 113 -1.65 -2.51 -4.01
CA SER A 113 -0.63 -2.15 -4.99
C SER A 113 0.70 -1.86 -4.32
N ALA A 114 1.79 -2.12 -5.03
CA ALA A 114 3.15 -1.75 -4.67
C ALA A 114 3.81 -1.13 -5.90
N ILE A 115 3.95 0.20 -5.92
CA ILE A 115 4.42 0.95 -7.09
C ILE A 115 5.77 1.56 -6.78
N GLN A 116 6.78 1.17 -7.57
CA GLN A 116 8.10 1.80 -7.52
C GLN A 116 8.07 3.13 -8.26
N GLY A 117 8.74 4.13 -7.71
CA GLY A 117 8.83 5.44 -8.32
C GLY A 117 9.81 6.36 -7.58
N LYS A 118 9.80 7.64 -7.93
CA LYS A 118 10.52 8.67 -7.17
C LYS A 118 9.56 9.50 -6.34
N PHE A 119 9.82 9.58 -5.05
CA PHE A 119 9.12 10.45 -4.12
C PHE A 119 10.14 11.39 -3.47
N GLN A 120 9.91 12.70 -3.58
CA GLN A 120 10.80 13.76 -3.11
C GLN A 120 12.26 13.58 -3.57
N GLY A 121 12.43 13.15 -4.82
CA GLY A 121 13.74 12.93 -5.45
C GLY A 121 14.40 11.58 -5.12
N GLN A 122 13.82 10.77 -4.24
CA GLN A 122 14.37 9.47 -3.82
C GLN A 122 13.59 8.31 -4.45
N SER A 123 14.29 7.26 -4.89
CA SER A 123 13.64 6.03 -5.34
C SER A 123 12.99 5.33 -4.14
N THR A 124 11.70 5.02 -4.26
CA THR A 124 10.91 4.37 -3.20
C THR A 124 9.87 3.41 -3.80
N THR A 125 9.21 2.65 -2.92
CA THR A 125 8.00 1.89 -3.23
C THR A 125 6.84 2.44 -2.42
N ILE A 126 5.77 2.86 -3.10
CA ILE A 126 4.50 3.23 -2.48
C ILE A 126 3.64 1.97 -2.40
N VAL A 127 3.22 1.60 -1.19
CA VAL A 127 2.28 0.51 -0.97
C VAL A 127 0.94 1.09 -0.53
N VAL A 128 -0.11 0.73 -1.26
CA VAL A 128 -1.50 1.09 -0.96
C VAL A 128 -2.27 -0.19 -0.75
N GLN A 129 -2.89 -0.34 0.43
CA GLN A 129 -3.77 -1.43 0.77
C GLN A 129 -5.18 -0.88 0.99
N ILE A 130 -6.14 -1.34 0.20
CA ILE A 130 -7.54 -0.94 0.28
C ILE A 130 -8.38 -2.13 0.71
N PHE A 131 -9.25 -1.89 1.68
CA PHE A 131 -10.22 -2.85 2.19
C PHE A 131 -11.63 -2.47 1.77
N GLY A 132 -12.46 -3.48 1.51
CA GLY A 132 -13.85 -3.27 1.12
C GLY A 132 -14.79 -4.33 1.69
N SER A 133 -16.03 -3.94 1.86
CA SER A 133 -17.18 -4.84 1.93
C SER A 133 -18.22 -4.39 0.93
N PRO A 134 -18.71 -5.31 0.07
CA PRO A 134 -19.73 -4.98 -0.91
C PRO A 134 -20.96 -4.32 -0.28
N ALA A 135 -21.63 -3.46 -1.03
CA ALA A 135 -22.98 -3.05 -0.67
C ALA A 135 -23.92 -4.27 -0.67
N VAL A 136 -24.91 -4.28 0.22
CA VAL A 136 -25.89 -5.37 0.28
C VAL A 136 -26.63 -5.46 -1.06
N GLY A 137 -26.65 -6.66 -1.66
CA GLY A 137 -27.34 -6.91 -2.94
C GLY A 137 -26.57 -6.48 -4.20
N SER A 138 -25.35 -5.93 -4.09
CA SER A 138 -24.51 -5.67 -5.26
C SER A 138 -23.67 -6.90 -5.62
N ALA A 139 -23.96 -7.55 -6.75
CA ALA A 139 -22.93 -8.27 -7.46
C ALA A 139 -21.91 -7.21 -7.95
N GLN A 140 -20.68 -7.26 -7.45
CA GLN A 140 -19.63 -6.43 -8.04
C GLN A 140 -19.54 -6.81 -9.52
N PRO A 141 -19.44 -5.85 -10.46
CA PRO A 141 -19.38 -6.18 -11.87
C PRO A 141 -18.26 -7.21 -12.09
N LEU A 142 -18.61 -8.38 -12.63
CA LEU A 142 -17.63 -9.38 -13.04
C LEU A 142 -16.71 -8.68 -14.05
N SER A 143 -15.42 -8.56 -13.72
CA SER A 143 -14.43 -7.97 -14.61
C SER A 143 -14.19 -8.92 -15.79
N LEU A 144 -15.06 -8.88 -16.80
CA LEU A 144 -14.98 -9.72 -18.00
C LEU A 144 -13.95 -9.20 -19.03
N ASN A 145 -13.41 -7.99 -18.86
CA ASN A 145 -12.58 -7.35 -19.90
C ASN A 145 -11.07 -7.27 -19.62
N SER A 146 -10.60 -7.63 -18.42
CA SER A 146 -9.21 -7.36 -18.02
C SER A 146 -8.16 -8.36 -18.53
N GLY A 147 -8.57 -9.46 -19.17
CA GLY A 147 -7.62 -10.38 -19.82
C GLY A 147 -6.95 -9.76 -21.05
N LEU A 148 -7.67 -8.92 -21.80
CA LEU A 148 -7.16 -8.34 -23.04
C LEU A 148 -6.38 -7.03 -22.80
N ASP A 149 -6.76 -6.23 -21.81
CA ASP A 149 -6.10 -4.94 -21.54
C ASP A 149 -4.74 -5.08 -20.82
N TYR A 150 -4.58 -6.10 -19.98
CA TYR A 150 -3.27 -6.42 -19.37
C TYR A 150 -2.28 -6.96 -20.40
N ILE A 151 -2.78 -7.69 -21.41
CA ILE A 151 -2.00 -8.21 -22.53
C ILE A 151 -1.63 -7.08 -23.51
N ASN A 152 -2.59 -6.21 -23.87
CA ASN A 152 -2.37 -5.12 -24.83
C ASN A 152 -1.45 -4.01 -24.31
N SER A 153 -1.39 -3.79 -22.99
CA SER A 153 -0.50 -2.77 -22.41
C SER A 153 0.96 -3.25 -22.24
N ASN A 154 1.21 -4.57 -22.32
CA ASN A 154 2.53 -5.16 -22.01
C ASN A 154 3.11 -6.07 -23.11
N ILE A 155 2.38 -6.35 -24.19
CA ILE A 155 2.88 -7.11 -25.34
C ILE A 155 2.67 -6.30 -26.62
N ASN A 156 3.76 -5.81 -27.21
CA ASN A 156 3.76 -5.31 -28.58
C ASN A 156 3.56 -6.51 -29.53
N PHE A 157 2.31 -6.81 -29.88
CA PHE A 157 2.02 -7.76 -30.94
C PHE A 157 2.39 -7.14 -32.29
N SER A 158 3.58 -7.49 -32.79
CA SER A 158 3.87 -7.44 -34.23
C SER A 158 3.02 -8.52 -34.90
N GLU A 159 2.19 -8.13 -35.88
CA GLU A 159 1.15 -8.97 -36.54
C GLU A 159 1.66 -10.26 -37.23
N ASN A 160 2.93 -10.64 -37.11
CA ASN A 160 3.53 -11.71 -37.91
C ASN A 160 3.79 -13.05 -37.19
N ASN A 161 3.11 -13.39 -36.09
CA ASN A 161 3.35 -14.67 -35.41
C ASN A 161 2.10 -15.38 -34.83
N LEU A 162 0.97 -15.31 -35.55
CA LEU A 162 -0.30 -15.93 -35.13
C LEU A 162 -0.42 -17.45 -35.47
N ALA A 163 0.64 -18.23 -35.32
CA ALA A 163 0.61 -19.68 -35.64
C ALA A 163 1.10 -20.62 -34.52
N GLY A 164 1.49 -20.10 -33.34
CA GLY A 164 2.26 -20.90 -32.36
C GLY A 164 1.57 -21.35 -31.07
N TYR A 165 0.52 -20.67 -30.59
CA TYR A 165 0.03 -20.89 -29.22
C TYR A 165 -1.41 -21.38 -29.21
N ARG A 166 -1.58 -22.71 -29.23
CA ARG A 166 -2.82 -23.37 -28.82
C ARG A 166 -2.80 -23.47 -27.29
N LEU A 167 -3.56 -22.62 -26.61
CA LEU A 167 -3.85 -22.78 -25.17
C LEU A 167 -4.92 -23.87 -25.02
N ALA A 168 -4.52 -24.99 -24.43
CA ALA A 168 -5.45 -26.03 -23.98
C ALA A 168 -6.31 -25.47 -22.83
N GLY A 169 -7.64 -25.49 -22.98
CA GLY A 169 -8.58 -25.16 -21.90
C GLY A 169 -9.78 -24.28 -22.28
N ALA A 170 -9.93 -23.83 -23.53
CA ALA A 170 -11.01 -22.90 -23.91
C ALA A 170 -12.36 -23.56 -24.27
N GLU A 171 -12.50 -24.89 -24.22
CA GLU A 171 -13.71 -25.56 -24.72
C GLU A 171 -14.85 -25.68 -23.69
N ASP A 172 -14.62 -25.38 -22.40
CA ASP A 172 -15.61 -25.69 -21.34
C ASP A 172 -16.44 -24.49 -20.84
N LEU A 173 -16.25 -23.29 -21.41
CA LEU A 173 -16.92 -22.06 -20.96
C LEU A 173 -18.01 -21.53 -21.90
N LEU A 174 -18.26 -22.18 -23.05
CA LEU A 174 -19.18 -21.65 -24.08
C LEU A 174 -20.59 -22.25 -24.07
N THR A 175 -20.93 -23.17 -23.17
CA THR A 175 -22.17 -23.96 -23.30
C THR A 175 -23.27 -23.69 -22.28
N HIS A 176 -23.21 -22.61 -21.47
CA HIS A 176 -24.23 -22.38 -20.42
C HIS A 176 -24.80 -20.95 -20.25
N SER A 177 -24.72 -20.03 -21.23
CA SER A 177 -25.28 -18.67 -21.03
C SER A 177 -26.35 -18.19 -22.03
N ILE A 178 -27.08 -19.09 -22.70
CA ILE A 178 -28.25 -18.67 -23.48
C ILE A 178 -29.45 -19.53 -23.10
N LEU A 179 -30.19 -19.13 -22.06
CA LEU A 179 -31.61 -19.44 -21.97
C LEU A 179 -32.37 -18.45 -21.06
N ASN A 180 -33.32 -17.75 -21.69
CA ASN A 180 -34.52 -17.09 -21.17
C ASN A 180 -34.39 -15.77 -20.40
N GLN A 181 -34.51 -14.71 -21.21
CA GLN A 181 -35.06 -13.42 -20.89
C GLN A 181 -36.59 -13.54 -20.65
N GLU A 182 -37.05 -13.22 -19.43
CA GLU A 182 -38.38 -12.66 -19.19
C GLU A 182 -38.21 -11.43 -18.30
N LEU A 183 -38.38 -10.24 -18.90
CA LEU A 183 -38.50 -9.00 -18.15
C LEU A 183 -39.87 -8.95 -17.48
N THR A 184 -39.89 -8.83 -16.15
CA THR A 184 -41.04 -8.29 -15.41
C THR A 184 -40.59 -7.05 -14.63
N LEU A 185 -41.17 -5.90 -14.98
CA LEU A 185 -41.04 -4.64 -14.25
C LEU A 185 -42.16 -4.56 -13.20
N ALA A 186 -41.78 -4.46 -11.94
CA ALA A 186 -42.57 -4.10 -10.75
C ALA A 186 -41.55 -4.00 -9.60
N ASP A 187 -41.58 -3.10 -8.63
CA ASP A 187 -42.43 -1.99 -8.23
C ASP A 187 -41.56 -1.18 -7.23
N ASP A 188 -41.88 0.08 -7.04
CA ASP A 188 -41.26 1.07 -6.14
C ASP A 188 -40.37 0.57 -4.98
N ASN A 189 -39.08 0.91 -4.98
CA ASN A 189 -38.29 0.99 -3.74
C ASN A 189 -37.26 2.13 -3.80
N LYS A 190 -37.68 3.26 -3.23
CA LYS A 190 -36.87 4.43 -2.88
C LYS A 190 -35.78 4.02 -1.88
N LEU A 191 -34.53 3.90 -2.32
CA LEU A 191 -33.41 3.74 -1.40
C LEU A 191 -33.20 5.05 -0.62
N ILE A 192 -33.53 5.04 0.66
CA ILE A 192 -33.15 6.10 1.60
C ILE A 192 -31.64 5.96 1.82
N LEU A 193 -30.86 6.92 1.31
CA LEU A 193 -29.44 7.04 1.61
C LEU A 193 -29.26 7.26 3.13
N PRO A 194 -28.44 6.46 3.83
CA PRO A 194 -28.07 6.79 5.20
C PRO A 194 -27.30 8.11 5.22
N SER A 195 -27.79 9.06 6.00
CA SER A 195 -27.27 10.43 6.11
C SER A 195 -25.78 10.44 6.41
N GLU A 196 -25.03 11.15 5.58
CA GLU A 196 -23.66 11.57 5.84
C GLU A 196 -23.62 12.30 7.19
N ASN A 197 -23.18 11.62 8.26
CA ASN A 197 -22.61 12.24 9.45
C ASN A 197 -21.95 11.15 10.30
N ASN A 198 -20.66 11.37 10.59
CA ASN A 198 -19.79 10.65 11.53
C ASN A 198 -18.75 9.68 10.96
N ILE A 199 -17.82 10.18 10.13
CA ILE A 199 -16.41 9.71 10.22
C ILE A 199 -15.47 10.91 10.12
N THR A 200 -15.43 11.71 11.19
CA THR A 200 -14.29 12.59 11.50
C THR A 200 -13.29 11.79 12.32
N ALA A 201 -12.26 11.25 11.67
CA ALA A 201 -11.03 10.82 12.33
C ALA A 201 -9.87 10.78 11.31
N GLU A 202 -9.62 11.90 10.63
CA GLU A 202 -8.32 12.14 9.98
C GLU A 202 -7.32 12.53 11.06
N VAL A 203 -6.60 11.54 11.59
CA VAL A 203 -5.32 11.79 12.27
C VAL A 203 -4.24 11.15 11.40
N ASN A 204 -3.50 12.01 10.71
CA ASN A 204 -2.41 11.67 9.80
C ASN A 204 -1.33 10.84 10.51
N ASN A 205 -1.41 9.52 10.41
CA ASN A 205 -0.34 8.63 10.87
C ASN A 205 0.33 8.01 9.65
N PHE A 206 1.27 8.72 9.06
CA PHE A 206 2.16 8.14 8.05
C PHE A 206 3.22 7.30 8.74
N ILE A 207 3.34 6.03 8.38
CA ILE A 207 4.52 5.25 8.76
C ILE A 207 5.56 5.42 7.66
N ILE A 208 6.54 6.29 7.93
CA ILE A 208 7.76 6.39 7.15
C ILE A 208 8.81 5.55 7.87
N GLN A 209 9.53 4.71 7.13
CA GLN A 209 10.70 4.02 7.69
C GLN A 209 11.71 5.05 8.24
N PRO A 210 12.23 4.87 9.47
CA PRO A 210 13.09 5.86 10.12
C PRO A 210 14.49 6.00 9.49
N LYS A 211 14.75 5.51 8.27
CA LYS A 211 16.07 5.65 7.61
C LYS A 211 16.55 7.10 7.57
N PHE A 212 15.64 8.07 7.47
CA PHE A 212 15.96 9.51 7.53
C PHE A 212 16.22 10.03 8.95
N LEU A 213 15.58 9.47 9.98
CA LEU A 213 15.86 9.79 11.39
C LEU A 213 17.15 9.12 11.90
N ALA A 214 17.42 7.89 11.47
CA ALA A 214 18.60 7.13 11.85
C ALA A 214 19.90 7.68 11.24
N ALA A 215 19.86 8.17 9.99
CA ALA A 215 21.03 8.79 9.35
C ALA A 215 21.45 10.09 10.06
N ALA A 216 20.48 10.95 10.44
CA ALA A 216 20.75 12.16 11.20
C ALA A 216 21.27 11.86 12.62
N ASN A 217 20.71 10.85 13.29
CA ASN A 217 21.17 10.42 14.61
C ASN A 217 22.58 9.82 14.59
N ASN A 218 22.89 8.99 13.59
CA ASN A 218 24.24 8.44 13.42
C ASN A 218 25.28 9.55 13.14
N PHE A 219 24.92 10.54 12.32
CA PHE A 219 25.79 11.69 12.07
C PHE A 219 26.04 12.50 13.35
N LEU A 220 25.00 12.76 14.15
CA LEU A 220 25.12 13.49 15.42
C LEU A 220 25.96 12.73 16.45
N ILE A 221 25.83 11.41 16.55
CA ILE A 221 26.62 10.56 17.44
C ILE A 221 28.10 10.54 17.02
N ILE A 222 28.38 10.41 15.71
CA ILE A 222 29.75 10.46 15.19
C ILE A 222 30.37 11.83 15.43
N PHE A 223 29.63 12.90 15.16
CA PHE A 223 30.10 14.27 15.36
C PHE A 223 30.43 14.55 16.84
N THR A 224 29.52 14.21 17.77
CA THR A 224 29.75 14.38 19.21
C THR A 224 30.94 13.55 19.71
N SER A 225 31.08 12.30 19.25
CA SER A 225 32.22 11.45 19.60
C SER A 225 33.55 12.03 19.13
N LEU A 226 33.62 12.55 17.90
CA LEU A 226 34.83 13.19 17.37
C LEU A 226 35.20 14.48 18.12
N THR A 227 34.20 15.31 18.47
CA THR A 227 34.44 16.52 19.28
C THR A 227 34.98 16.19 20.67
N LEU A 228 34.48 15.13 21.31
CA LEU A 228 34.95 14.69 22.62
C LEU A 228 36.40 14.18 22.56
N ILE A 229 36.73 13.38 21.53
CA ILE A 229 38.10 12.90 21.31
C ILE A 229 39.07 14.07 21.12
N TYR A 230 38.69 15.06 20.30
CA TYR A 230 39.52 16.24 20.07
C TYR A 230 39.75 17.04 21.37
N LEU A 231 38.71 17.19 22.19
CA LEU A 231 38.80 17.91 23.46
C LEU A 231 39.70 17.18 24.48
N LEU A 232 39.63 15.85 24.52
CA LEU A 232 40.53 15.02 25.35
C LEU A 232 42.00 15.12 24.89
N ILE A 233 42.25 15.07 23.58
CA ILE A 233 43.60 15.25 23.01
C ILE A 233 44.12 16.65 23.35
N PHE A 234 43.31 17.68 23.16
CA PHE A 234 43.66 19.05 23.49
C PHE A 234 44.01 19.22 24.96
N LEU A 235 43.17 18.70 25.88
CA LEU A 235 43.45 18.74 27.31
C LEU A 235 44.73 17.98 27.65
N TYR A 236 44.94 16.79 27.09
CA TYR A 236 46.18 16.02 27.28
C TYR A 236 47.42 16.86 26.94
N TYR A 237 47.47 17.45 25.74
CA TYR A 237 48.59 18.29 25.34
C TYR A 237 48.72 19.55 26.19
N TYR A 238 47.60 20.21 26.51
CA TYR A 238 47.60 21.39 27.38
C TYR A 238 48.24 21.09 28.74
N TYR A 239 47.85 19.99 29.38
CA TYR A 239 48.41 19.60 30.69
C TYR A 239 49.84 19.06 30.57
N PHE A 240 50.15 18.27 29.55
CA PHE A 240 51.50 17.78 29.31
C PHE A 240 52.50 18.94 29.16
N PHE A 241 52.19 19.94 28.33
CA PHE A 241 53.04 21.12 28.18
C PHE A 241 53.05 22.01 29.42
N LYS A 242 51.92 22.18 30.11
CA LYS A 242 51.85 22.99 31.34
C LYS A 242 52.69 22.39 32.47
N ILE A 243 52.65 21.07 32.66
CA ILE A 243 53.42 20.35 33.69
C ILE A 243 54.91 20.39 33.34
N ASN A 244 55.28 20.10 32.09
CA ASN A 244 56.69 20.10 31.67
C ASN A 244 57.33 21.50 31.71
N ARG A 245 56.54 22.56 31.51
CA ARG A 245 57.01 23.95 31.66
C ARG A 245 57.26 24.35 33.12
N LEU A 246 56.55 23.75 34.08
CA LEU A 246 56.75 23.98 35.50
C LEU A 246 57.93 23.19 36.07
N ALA A 247 58.31 22.08 35.44
CA ALA A 247 59.46 21.26 35.84
C ALA A 247 60.81 21.77 35.29
N SER A 248 60.79 22.76 34.37
CA SER A 248 61.98 23.34 33.74
C SER A 248 62.38 24.72 34.30
N VAL A 249 61.86 25.10 35.47
CA VAL A 249 62.15 26.33 36.22
C VAL A 249 62.71 25.95 37.59
#